data_AF-A0A0G0ZFN8-F1
#
_entry.id   AF-A0A0G0ZFN8-F1
#
_cell.length_a   1.000
_cell.length_b   1.000
_cell.length_c   1.000
_cell.angle_alpha   90.00
_cell.angle_beta   90.00
_cell.angle_gamma   90.00
#
_symmetry.space_group_name_H-M   'P 1'
#
loop_
_entity.id
_entity.type
_entity.pdbx_description
1 polymer ?
#
loop_
_entity_poly.entity_id
_entity_poly.type
_entity_poly.pdbx_seq_one_letter_code
_entity_poly.pdbx_strand_id
1 'polypeptide(L)'
;MYNSILMNNDGAIEQIEIYIRTYRSLLKSAGFVNIDKLTDAHKDAGSILHEKGKSDKIDTAAFIYSLLRLPPVMSNVKKIILGQSIRVFKNNRFGHIDEWTEVTAPGRRRKMYFNGRDTLAVYIASVTDVDDLITLLTSFQIEWNKLHGKISKERDVKKAVENLLDPEDIFKIQKIWGDDYHKFLTAVKYRKIDFTVHLLSGSYMEYARATQHWWDHVDTTLPEIKFIDRPVYFVSSNSHSLVNLITRFALNHEKEIIEDLYKSKNETLINLWEKIEKEASGVAREYFLCYLSKKSLRQSNHLNQIKSSLESKLGIMTIPARHYLDIDVQIIPLAKLAQSGLADLLNLDLKPLTDSKSLIVNIDYPLGWAAYQVLTEIGQNVGKILGIYVMGKAATLNAQVGDILLPTTVFDVHTKNTYAIR
;
A
#
# COMPACT_ATOMS: atom_id res chain seq x y z
N MET A 1 -5.58 -26.12 -29.72
CA MET A 1 -4.52 -25.85 -28.71
C MET A 1 -4.75 -24.60 -27.86
N TYR A 2 -5.40 -23.54 -28.37
CA TYR A 2 -5.74 -22.36 -27.55
C TYR A 2 -6.86 -22.63 -26.52
N ASN A 3 -7.84 -23.48 -26.85
CA ASN A 3 -8.96 -23.80 -25.94
C ASN A 3 -8.58 -24.73 -24.76
N SER A 4 -7.51 -25.51 -24.86
CA SER A 4 -7.07 -26.42 -23.78
C SER A 4 -6.30 -25.70 -22.67
N ILE A 5 -5.77 -24.51 -22.94
CA ILE A 5 -5.08 -23.67 -21.95
C ILE A 5 -6.09 -22.85 -21.12
N LEU A 6 -7.22 -22.46 -21.74
CA LEU A 6 -8.31 -21.77 -21.03
C LEU A 6 -9.04 -22.71 -20.05
N MET A 7 -9.35 -23.95 -20.46
CA MET A 7 -10.05 -24.91 -19.60
C MET A 7 -9.29 -25.33 -18.33
N ASN A 8 -7.94 -25.33 -18.36
CA ASN A 8 -7.14 -25.61 -17.16
C ASN A 8 -7.08 -24.43 -16.18
N ASN A 9 -7.32 -23.19 -16.67
CA ASN A 9 -7.39 -22.01 -15.81
C ASN A 9 -8.77 -21.85 -15.16
N ASP A 10 -9.85 -22.33 -15.77
CA ASP A 10 -11.21 -22.22 -15.23
C ASP A 10 -11.34 -22.95 -13.88
N GLY A 11 -10.78 -24.16 -13.75
CA GLY A 11 -10.79 -24.90 -12.48
C GLY A 11 -9.96 -24.23 -11.38
N ALA A 12 -8.84 -23.59 -11.73
CA ALA A 12 -8.01 -22.85 -10.77
C ALA A 12 -8.69 -21.55 -10.30
N ILE A 13 -9.34 -20.83 -11.22
CA ILE A 13 -10.11 -19.62 -10.90
C ILE A 13 -11.31 -19.98 -10.02
N GLU A 14 -12.00 -21.09 -10.31
CA GLU A 14 -13.14 -21.56 -9.52
C GLU A 14 -12.76 -21.84 -8.06
N GLN A 15 -11.63 -22.51 -7.81
CA GLN A 15 -11.17 -22.78 -6.44
C GLN A 15 -10.82 -21.50 -5.67
N ILE A 16 -10.21 -20.52 -6.36
CA ILE A 16 -9.95 -19.20 -5.77
C ILE A 16 -11.27 -18.49 -5.43
N GLU A 17 -12.27 -18.51 -6.33
CA GLU A 17 -13.58 -17.94 -6.05
C GLU A 17 -14.29 -18.62 -4.88
N ILE A 18 -14.23 -19.95 -4.79
CA ILE A 18 -14.78 -20.72 -3.67
C ILE A 18 -14.10 -20.29 -2.37
N TYR A 19 -12.78 -20.17 -2.34
CA TYR A 19 -12.05 -19.71 -1.18
C TYR A 19 -12.47 -18.29 -0.77
N ILE A 20 -12.55 -17.36 -1.73
CA ILE A 20 -13.02 -15.97 -1.52
C ILE A 20 -14.42 -15.94 -0.93
N ARG A 21 -15.36 -16.69 -1.51
CA ARG A 21 -16.74 -16.77 -1.02
C ARG A 21 -16.79 -17.37 0.39
N THR A 22 -15.98 -18.38 0.67
CA THR A 22 -15.93 -19.08 1.96
C THR A 22 -15.55 -18.13 3.09
N TYR A 23 -14.39 -17.47 3.00
CA TYR A 23 -13.99 -16.58 4.08
C TYR A 23 -14.86 -15.33 4.18
N ARG A 24 -15.35 -14.77 3.06
CA ARG A 24 -16.26 -13.62 3.10
C ARG A 24 -17.59 -13.98 3.77
N SER A 25 -18.11 -15.19 3.53
CA SER A 25 -19.30 -15.69 4.21
C SER A 25 -19.07 -15.85 5.71
N LEU A 26 -17.94 -16.48 6.09
CA LEU A 26 -17.58 -16.67 7.50
C LEU A 26 -17.38 -15.34 8.24
N LEU A 27 -16.70 -14.37 7.64
CA LEU A 27 -16.45 -13.06 8.24
C LEU A 27 -17.69 -12.17 8.37
N LYS A 28 -18.77 -12.46 7.63
CA LYS A 28 -20.07 -11.80 7.82
C LYS A 28 -20.78 -12.29 9.10
N SER A 29 -20.36 -13.40 9.68
CA SER A 29 -20.92 -13.86 10.96
C SER A 29 -20.55 -12.88 12.08
N ALA A 30 -21.46 -12.72 13.06
CA ALA A 30 -21.26 -11.85 14.21
C ALA A 30 -20.28 -12.49 15.20
N GLY A 31 -18.98 -12.51 14.87
CA GLY A 31 -17.98 -13.03 15.78
C GLY A 31 -16.60 -13.25 15.19
N PHE A 32 -15.74 -13.81 16.04
CA PHE A 32 -14.38 -14.18 15.68
C PHE A 32 -14.38 -15.49 14.89
N VAL A 33 -13.76 -15.44 13.71
CA VAL A 33 -13.51 -16.60 12.84
C VAL A 33 -12.08 -17.05 13.08
N ASN A 34 -11.88 -18.33 13.37
CA ASN A 34 -10.55 -18.92 13.45
C ASN A 34 -9.99 -19.14 12.04
N ILE A 35 -8.77 -18.66 11.78
CA ILE A 35 -8.07 -18.82 10.49
C ILE A 35 -7.81 -20.29 10.14
N ASP A 36 -7.68 -21.16 11.12
CA ASP A 36 -7.50 -22.60 10.93
C ASP A 36 -8.63 -23.21 10.09
N LYS A 37 -9.87 -22.71 10.23
CA LYS A 37 -11.03 -23.12 9.43
C LYS A 37 -10.90 -22.79 7.93
N LEU A 38 -9.99 -21.89 7.57
CA LEU A 38 -9.74 -21.46 6.20
C LEU A 38 -8.54 -22.18 5.56
N THR A 39 -7.75 -22.91 6.36
CA THR A 39 -6.49 -23.51 5.93
C THR A 39 -6.67 -24.47 4.75
N ASP A 40 -7.66 -25.36 4.82
CA ASP A 40 -7.87 -26.37 3.78
C ASP A 40 -8.36 -25.74 2.48
N ALA A 41 -9.35 -24.85 2.57
CA ALA A 41 -9.83 -24.09 1.42
C ALA A 41 -8.72 -23.21 0.79
N HIS A 42 -7.83 -22.63 1.61
CA HIS A 42 -6.67 -21.87 1.13
C HIS A 42 -5.67 -22.74 0.38
N LYS A 43 -5.38 -23.93 0.93
CA LYS A 43 -4.52 -24.91 0.27
C LYS A 43 -5.12 -25.35 -1.07
N ASP A 44 -6.42 -25.62 -1.10
CA ASP A 44 -7.14 -26.05 -2.30
C ASP A 44 -7.25 -24.97 -3.38
N ALA A 45 -7.28 -23.69 -2.99
CA ALA A 45 -7.22 -22.57 -3.92
C ALA A 45 -5.94 -22.55 -4.79
N GLY A 46 -4.87 -23.25 -4.40
CA GLY A 46 -3.67 -23.38 -5.22
C GLY A 46 -2.99 -22.05 -5.54
N SER A 47 -2.90 -21.15 -4.56
CA SER A 47 -2.33 -19.81 -4.74
C SER A 47 -0.89 -19.85 -5.26
N ILE A 48 -0.61 -19.10 -6.32
CA ILE A 48 0.74 -18.90 -6.86
C ILE A 48 1.67 -18.23 -5.83
N LEU A 49 1.11 -17.44 -4.90
CA LEU A 49 1.89 -16.82 -3.82
C LEU A 49 2.18 -17.77 -2.65
N HIS A 50 1.70 -19.01 -2.72
CA HIS A 50 1.86 -20.02 -1.67
C HIS A 50 1.89 -21.45 -2.25
N GLU A 51 2.79 -21.66 -3.21
CA GLU A 51 2.89 -22.89 -4.00
C GLU A 51 3.05 -24.16 -3.15
N LYS A 52 3.81 -24.08 -2.05
CA LYS A 52 4.07 -25.22 -1.16
C LYS A 52 3.05 -25.32 -0.01
N GLY A 53 1.93 -24.60 -0.07
CA GLY A 53 0.90 -24.61 0.97
C GLY A 53 0.38 -26.01 1.32
N LYS A 54 0.20 -26.88 0.32
CA LYS A 54 -0.21 -28.30 0.48
C LYS A 54 0.92 -29.23 0.94
N SER A 55 2.18 -28.83 0.76
CA SER A 55 3.35 -29.66 1.07
C SER A 55 3.74 -29.56 2.55
N ASP A 56 4.39 -30.60 3.08
CA ASP A 56 5.08 -30.56 4.37
C ASP A 56 6.38 -29.73 4.33
N LYS A 57 6.84 -29.35 3.15
CA LYS A 57 7.96 -28.41 2.99
C LYS A 57 7.51 -27.00 3.35
N ILE A 58 8.45 -26.24 3.93
CA ILE A 58 8.21 -24.82 4.25
C ILE A 58 8.28 -24.03 2.95
N ASP A 59 7.27 -23.21 2.71
CA ASP A 59 7.24 -22.20 1.68
C ASP A 59 7.90 -20.92 2.20
N THR A 60 9.24 -20.89 2.15
CA THR A 60 9.98 -19.73 2.65
C THR A 60 9.66 -18.45 1.89
N ALA A 61 9.32 -18.56 0.59
CA ALA A 61 8.96 -17.41 -0.24
C ALA A 61 7.62 -16.81 0.21
N ALA A 62 6.58 -17.64 0.39
CA ALA A 62 5.28 -17.21 0.91
C ALA A 62 5.38 -16.69 2.35
N PHE A 63 6.23 -17.33 3.17
CA PHE A 63 6.44 -16.90 4.54
C PHE A 63 7.11 -15.53 4.59
N ILE A 64 8.24 -15.32 3.89
CA ILE A 64 8.91 -14.01 3.78
C ILE A 64 7.95 -12.96 3.21
N TYR A 65 7.15 -13.31 2.20
CA TYR A 65 6.15 -12.41 1.63
C TYR A 65 5.16 -11.91 2.69
N SER A 66 4.71 -12.81 3.57
CA SER A 66 3.79 -12.51 4.67
C SER A 66 4.47 -11.72 5.80
N LEU A 67 5.69 -12.11 6.16
CA LEU A 67 6.53 -11.44 7.16
C LEU A 67 6.83 -9.98 6.80
N LEU A 68 6.98 -9.67 5.51
CA LEU A 68 7.14 -8.30 5.03
C LEU A 68 5.83 -7.50 5.06
N ARG A 69 4.65 -8.13 5.09
CA ARG A 69 3.34 -7.46 4.95
C ARG A 69 2.51 -7.44 6.23
N LEU A 70 3.00 -8.07 7.28
CA LEU A 70 2.42 -8.06 8.63
C LEU A 70 3.43 -7.46 9.62
N PRO A 71 2.96 -6.85 10.72
CA PRO A 71 3.87 -6.20 11.66
C PRO A 71 4.67 -7.24 12.48
N PRO A 72 5.91 -6.95 12.91
CA PRO A 72 6.75 -7.91 13.65
C PRO A 72 6.13 -8.49 14.94
N VAL A 73 5.12 -7.81 15.50
CA VAL A 73 4.37 -8.26 16.68
C VAL A 73 3.47 -9.46 16.44
N MET A 74 3.33 -9.97 15.20
CA MET A 74 2.43 -11.09 14.88
C MET A 74 2.66 -12.36 15.72
N SER A 75 3.88 -12.58 16.21
CA SER A 75 4.19 -13.69 17.13
C SER A 75 3.42 -13.61 18.45
N ASN A 76 3.02 -12.40 18.87
CA ASN A 76 2.25 -12.15 20.09
C ASN A 76 0.74 -12.14 19.84
N VAL A 77 0.31 -11.78 18.63
CA VAL A 77 -1.09 -11.61 18.24
C VAL A 77 -1.87 -12.94 18.29
N LYS A 78 -3.10 -12.87 18.81
CA LYS A 78 -4.12 -13.94 18.80
C LYS A 78 -5.40 -13.49 18.12
N LYS A 79 -5.77 -12.22 18.33
CA LYS A 79 -7.00 -11.62 17.83
C LYS A 79 -6.67 -10.52 16.85
N ILE A 80 -7.33 -10.52 15.71
CA ILE A 80 -7.25 -9.46 14.72
C ILE A 80 -8.66 -8.89 14.55
N ILE A 81 -8.81 -7.59 14.76
CA ILE A 81 -10.07 -6.89 14.54
C ILE A 81 -9.93 -5.96 13.34
N LEU A 82 -10.87 -6.06 12.41
CA LEU A 82 -10.87 -5.30 11.17
C LEU A 82 -12.00 -4.27 11.21
N GLY A 83 -11.70 -3.02 10.87
CA GLY A 83 -12.70 -1.95 10.85
C GLY A 83 -12.33 -0.84 9.86
N GLN A 84 -13.34 -0.16 9.33
CA GLN A 84 -13.15 0.88 8.30
C GLN A 84 -12.79 2.24 8.89
N SER A 85 -13.19 2.52 10.12
CA SER A 85 -13.01 3.83 10.75
C SER A 85 -13.00 3.70 12.27
N ILE A 86 -12.51 4.76 12.94
CA ILE A 86 -12.52 4.83 14.41
C ILE A 86 -13.93 4.67 15.00
N ARG A 87 -14.97 5.12 14.27
CA ARG A 87 -16.38 4.98 14.68
C ARG A 87 -16.80 3.51 14.74
N VAL A 88 -16.39 2.71 13.76
CA VAL A 88 -16.70 1.26 13.74
C VAL A 88 -16.07 0.57 14.94
N PHE A 89 -14.83 0.92 15.27
CA PHE A 89 -14.15 0.40 16.45
C PHE A 89 -14.84 0.84 17.75
N LYS A 90 -15.18 2.12 17.90
CA LYS A 90 -15.93 2.68 19.05
C LYS A 90 -17.26 1.96 19.27
N ASN A 91 -18.05 1.78 18.21
CA ASN A 91 -19.35 1.12 18.28
C ASN A 91 -19.25 -0.36 18.68
N ASN A 92 -18.10 -0.99 18.47
CA ASN A 92 -17.83 -2.39 18.80
C ASN A 92 -17.00 -2.57 20.08
N ARG A 93 -17.06 -1.60 21.01
CA ARG A 93 -16.38 -1.61 22.32
C ARG A 93 -14.85 -1.51 22.26
N PHE A 94 -14.29 -1.08 21.13
CA PHE A 94 -12.86 -0.79 20.97
C PHE A 94 -12.63 0.72 20.85
N GLY A 95 -13.13 1.48 21.82
CA GLY A 95 -13.18 2.95 21.72
C GLY A 95 -11.86 3.68 21.91
N HIS A 96 -10.86 3.01 22.50
CA HIS A 96 -9.54 3.55 22.87
C HIS A 96 -8.41 2.98 22.00
N ILE A 97 -8.69 2.66 20.73
CA ILE A 97 -7.66 2.12 19.81
C ILE A 97 -6.57 3.16 19.51
N ASP A 98 -6.90 4.44 19.60
CA ASP A 98 -5.97 5.55 19.48
C ASP A 98 -4.91 5.59 20.59
N GLU A 99 -5.16 4.94 21.74
CA GLU A 99 -4.17 4.78 22.82
C GLU A 99 -3.26 3.56 22.61
N TRP A 100 -3.59 2.68 21.65
CA TRP A 100 -2.78 1.50 21.36
C TRP A 100 -1.51 1.89 20.59
N THR A 101 -0.49 1.04 20.64
CA THR A 101 0.77 1.30 19.94
C THR A 101 0.58 1.12 18.44
N GLU A 102 0.80 2.16 17.66
CA GLU A 102 0.83 2.07 16.20
C GLU A 102 1.98 1.14 15.77
N VAL A 103 1.66 0.18 14.89
CA VAL A 103 2.63 -0.79 14.35
C VAL A 103 2.59 -0.79 12.84
N THR A 104 3.72 -1.06 12.20
CA THR A 104 3.85 -1.00 10.73
C THR A 104 4.44 -2.29 10.17
N ALA A 105 4.17 -2.55 8.89
CA ALA A 105 4.77 -3.65 8.15
C ALA A 105 5.78 -3.10 7.11
N PRO A 106 6.93 -3.77 6.87
CA PRO A 106 7.97 -3.27 5.97
C PRO A 106 7.54 -3.05 4.52
N GLY A 107 6.70 -3.94 3.98
CA GLY A 107 6.38 -4.09 2.56
C GLY A 107 4.95 -3.74 2.18
N ARG A 108 4.11 -3.33 3.14
CA ARG A 108 2.74 -2.87 2.87
C ARG A 108 2.30 -1.86 3.91
N ARG A 109 1.98 -0.64 3.46
CA ARG A 109 1.43 0.40 4.33
C ARG A 109 -0.02 0.07 4.68
N ARG A 110 -0.29 -0.09 5.97
CA ARG A 110 -1.63 -0.22 6.57
C ARG A 110 -1.58 0.41 7.94
N LYS A 111 -2.59 1.20 8.28
CA LYS A 111 -2.76 1.72 9.64
C LYS A 111 -3.20 0.58 10.57
N MET A 112 -2.33 0.25 11.52
CA MET A 112 -2.51 -0.87 12.45
C MET A 112 -2.11 -0.46 13.86
N TYR A 113 -2.82 -1.01 14.84
CA TYR A 113 -2.61 -0.72 16.25
C TYR A 113 -2.56 -2.00 17.06
N PHE A 114 -1.59 -2.13 17.96
CA PHE A 114 -1.41 -3.29 18.82
C PHE A 114 -1.64 -2.90 20.29
N ASN A 115 -2.47 -3.67 20.99
CA ASN A 115 -2.83 -3.40 22.39
C ASN A 115 -1.72 -3.73 23.41
N GLY A 116 -0.52 -4.09 22.96
CA GLY A 116 0.60 -4.50 23.80
C GLY A 116 0.47 -5.92 24.40
N ARG A 117 -0.61 -6.66 24.11
CA ARG A 117 -0.88 -7.98 24.67
C ARG A 117 -1.08 -9.05 23.60
N ASP A 118 -2.18 -9.00 22.87
CA ASP A 118 -2.62 -10.09 21.99
C ASP A 118 -3.54 -9.67 20.84
N THR A 119 -3.95 -8.40 20.77
CA THR A 119 -4.96 -7.94 19.82
C THR A 119 -4.37 -6.89 18.89
N LEU A 120 -4.52 -7.15 17.59
CA LEU A 120 -4.15 -6.25 16.51
C LEU A 120 -5.42 -5.67 15.88
N ALA A 121 -5.55 -4.35 15.90
CA ALA A 121 -6.55 -3.64 15.11
C ALA A 121 -5.95 -3.25 13.76
N VAL A 122 -6.70 -3.48 12.68
CA VAL A 122 -6.29 -3.14 11.32
C VAL A 122 -7.38 -2.31 10.66
N TYR A 123 -7.02 -1.13 10.18
CA TYR A 123 -7.91 -0.31 9.36
C TYR A 123 -7.95 -0.88 7.94
N ILE A 124 -9.16 -1.04 7.40
CA ILE A 124 -9.40 -1.55 6.04
C ILE A 124 -10.11 -0.51 5.19
N ALA A 125 -9.58 -0.21 4.00
CA ALA A 125 -10.20 0.77 3.10
C ALA A 125 -11.27 0.13 2.21
N SER A 126 -11.20 -1.18 1.99
CA SER A 126 -12.12 -1.91 1.11
C SER A 126 -12.28 -3.38 1.48
N VAL A 127 -13.19 -4.06 0.77
CA VAL A 127 -13.32 -5.53 0.82
C VAL A 127 -12.06 -6.22 0.29
N THR A 128 -11.40 -5.65 -0.73
CA THR A 128 -10.15 -6.22 -1.27
C THR A 128 -8.99 -6.19 -0.27
N ASP A 129 -8.99 -5.27 0.71
CA ASP A 129 -8.02 -5.33 1.81
C ASP A 129 -8.29 -6.51 2.76
N VAL A 130 -9.55 -6.88 2.95
CA VAL A 130 -9.93 -8.07 3.73
C VAL A 130 -9.41 -9.32 3.02
N ASP A 131 -9.61 -9.41 1.71
CA ASP A 131 -9.13 -10.54 0.89
C ASP A 131 -7.60 -10.72 1.03
N ASP A 132 -6.83 -9.62 0.94
CA ASP A 132 -5.37 -9.63 1.12
C ASP A 132 -4.97 -10.00 2.55
N LEU A 133 -5.61 -9.44 3.58
CA LEU A 133 -5.29 -9.77 4.97
C LEU A 133 -5.57 -11.23 5.31
N ILE A 134 -6.68 -11.79 4.86
CA ILE A 134 -7.03 -13.18 5.15
C ILE A 134 -6.08 -14.16 4.44
N THR A 135 -5.71 -13.88 3.19
CA THR A 135 -4.71 -14.69 2.48
C THR A 135 -3.35 -14.64 3.16
N LEU A 136 -2.89 -13.45 3.57
CA LEU A 136 -1.64 -13.26 4.31
C LEU A 136 -1.64 -13.97 5.67
N LEU A 137 -2.70 -13.80 6.47
CA LEU A 137 -2.81 -14.43 7.79
C LEU A 137 -2.83 -15.95 7.69
N THR A 138 -3.53 -16.49 6.69
CA THR A 138 -3.61 -17.94 6.47
C THR A 138 -2.27 -18.51 6.04
N SER A 139 -1.60 -17.89 5.06
CA SER A 139 -0.24 -18.29 4.64
C SER A 139 0.76 -18.21 5.80
N PHE A 140 0.77 -17.09 6.54
CA PHE A 140 1.61 -16.92 7.72
C PHE A 140 1.38 -18.03 8.75
N GLN A 141 0.12 -18.33 9.09
CA GLN A 141 -0.21 -19.35 10.09
C GLN A 141 0.25 -20.74 9.65
N ILE A 142 0.02 -21.10 8.39
CA ILE A 142 0.44 -22.39 7.83
C ILE A 142 1.96 -22.53 7.94
N GLU A 143 2.72 -21.56 7.43
CA GLU A 143 4.18 -21.66 7.35
C GLU A 143 4.86 -21.53 8.71
N TRP A 144 4.34 -20.66 9.60
CA TRP A 144 4.78 -20.60 10.99
C TRP A 144 4.60 -21.96 11.67
N ASN A 145 3.43 -22.58 11.51
CA ASN A 145 3.11 -23.83 12.20
C ASN A 145 3.90 -25.02 11.65
N LYS A 146 4.19 -25.05 10.34
CA LYS A 146 5.14 -26.02 9.75
C LYS A 146 6.52 -25.86 10.37
N LEU A 147 7.05 -24.63 10.43
CA LEU A 147 8.36 -24.37 11.02
C LEU A 147 8.40 -24.73 12.51
N HIS A 148 7.39 -24.31 13.29
CA HIS A 148 7.22 -24.71 14.69
C HIS A 148 7.24 -26.23 14.87
N GLY A 149 6.47 -26.96 14.05
CA GLY A 149 6.42 -28.43 14.10
C GLY A 149 7.79 -29.08 13.91
N LYS A 150 8.65 -28.49 13.07
CA LYS A 150 9.99 -29.00 12.79
C LYS A 150 11.06 -28.62 13.81
N ILE A 151 10.91 -27.49 14.52
CA ILE A 151 11.95 -26.98 15.44
C ILE A 151 11.57 -27.01 16.92
N SER A 152 10.30 -27.25 17.27
CA SER A 152 9.81 -27.17 18.67
C SER A 152 10.55 -28.11 19.63
N LYS A 153 10.94 -29.30 19.14
CA LYS A 153 11.66 -30.32 19.92
C LYS A 153 13.19 -30.21 19.84
N GLU A 154 13.69 -29.33 18.98
CA GLU A 154 15.12 -29.21 18.73
C GLU A 154 15.84 -28.45 19.85
N ARG A 155 17.01 -28.96 20.26
CA ARG A 155 17.85 -28.28 21.27
C ARG A 155 18.54 -27.06 20.66
N ASP A 156 19.13 -27.23 19.49
CA ASP A 156 19.78 -26.17 18.72
C ASP A 156 18.86 -25.71 17.58
N VAL A 157 18.04 -24.70 17.88
CA VAL A 157 17.07 -24.15 16.92
C VAL A 157 17.76 -23.53 15.71
N LYS A 158 18.91 -22.88 15.92
CA LYS A 158 19.62 -22.19 14.85
C LYS A 158 20.10 -23.20 13.81
N LYS A 159 20.78 -24.25 14.27
CA LYS A 159 21.24 -25.34 13.39
C LYS A 159 20.09 -26.08 12.72
N ALA A 160 18.98 -26.30 13.44
CA ALA A 160 17.79 -26.89 12.86
C ALA A 160 17.24 -26.06 11.69
N VAL A 161 17.16 -24.74 11.84
CA VAL A 161 16.72 -23.84 10.77
C VAL A 161 17.70 -23.82 9.60
N GLU A 162 19.01 -23.79 9.87
CA GLU A 162 20.07 -23.86 8.85
C GLU A 162 20.01 -25.15 8.00
N ASN A 163 19.52 -26.24 8.58
CA ASN A 163 19.31 -27.50 7.84
C ASN A 163 17.98 -27.54 7.07
N LEU A 164 17.02 -26.67 7.41
CA LEU A 164 15.65 -26.69 6.87
C LEU A 164 15.44 -25.70 5.74
N LEU A 165 16.12 -24.55 5.78
CA LEU A 165 15.90 -23.42 4.87
C LEU A 165 17.19 -23.08 4.10
N ASP A 166 17.01 -22.53 2.90
CA ASP A 166 18.15 -22.09 2.09
C ASP A 166 18.88 -20.91 2.77
N PRO A 167 20.23 -20.83 2.71
CA PRO A 167 21.00 -19.77 3.36
C PRO A 167 20.60 -18.35 2.94
N GLU A 168 20.22 -18.16 1.68
CA GLU A 168 19.76 -16.88 1.16
C GLU A 168 18.44 -16.43 1.83
N ASP A 169 17.53 -17.37 2.07
CA ASP A 169 16.26 -17.07 2.71
C ASP A 169 16.42 -16.84 4.21
N ILE A 170 17.33 -17.57 4.87
CA ILE A 170 17.73 -17.29 6.25
C ILE A 170 18.26 -15.85 6.35
N PHE A 171 19.13 -15.45 5.42
CA PHE A 171 19.66 -14.08 5.38
C PHE A 171 18.55 -13.04 5.20
N LYS A 172 17.55 -13.29 4.33
CA LYS A 172 16.38 -12.41 4.16
C LYS A 172 15.58 -12.30 5.46
N ILE A 173 15.31 -13.42 6.15
CA ILE A 173 14.60 -13.40 7.43
C ILE A 173 15.44 -12.64 8.48
N GLN A 174 16.74 -12.93 8.61
CA GLN A 174 17.63 -12.19 9.53
C GLN A 174 17.59 -10.69 9.28
N LYS A 175 17.55 -10.25 8.01
CA LYS A 175 17.45 -8.83 7.66
C LYS A 175 16.13 -8.18 8.11
N ILE A 176 15.03 -8.94 8.17
CA ILE A 176 13.72 -8.42 8.62
C ILE A 176 13.72 -8.17 10.14
N TRP A 177 14.30 -9.06 10.94
CA TRP A 177 14.32 -8.93 12.40
C TRP A 177 15.58 -8.26 12.97
N GLY A 178 16.66 -8.17 12.20
CA GLY A 178 17.96 -7.68 12.66
C GLY A 178 18.40 -8.40 13.93
N ASP A 179 18.74 -7.64 14.95
CA ASP A 179 19.21 -8.14 16.24
C ASP A 179 18.17 -9.03 16.97
N ASP A 180 16.88 -8.85 16.67
CA ASP A 180 15.77 -9.61 17.28
C ASP A 180 15.52 -10.97 16.63
N TYR A 181 16.35 -11.40 15.67
CA TYR A 181 16.20 -12.70 15.00
C TYR A 181 16.15 -13.89 15.97
N HIS A 182 16.94 -13.84 17.06
CA HIS A 182 16.93 -14.87 18.10
C HIS A 182 15.58 -14.92 18.85
N LYS A 183 14.92 -13.78 19.08
CA LYS A 183 13.59 -13.72 19.70
C LYS A 183 12.54 -14.31 18.78
N PHE A 184 12.65 -14.05 17.48
CA PHE A 184 11.80 -14.65 16.45
C PHE A 184 11.89 -16.19 16.50
N LEU A 185 13.10 -16.75 16.43
CA LEU A 185 13.30 -18.20 16.49
C LEU A 185 12.77 -18.82 17.80
N THR A 186 12.99 -18.11 18.92
CA THR A 186 12.46 -18.52 20.23
C THR A 186 10.93 -18.55 20.21
N ALA A 187 10.28 -17.53 19.66
CA ALA A 187 8.83 -17.50 19.55
C ALA A 187 8.31 -18.64 18.68
N VAL A 188 8.94 -18.92 17.53
CA VAL A 188 8.55 -20.04 16.66
C VAL A 188 8.73 -21.38 17.37
N LYS A 189 9.80 -21.58 18.16
CA LYS A 189 9.99 -22.82 18.91
C LYS A 189 8.87 -23.07 19.92
N TYR A 190 8.50 -22.07 20.72
CA TYR A 190 7.64 -22.28 21.89
C TYR A 190 6.15 -22.08 21.62
N ARG A 191 5.78 -21.49 20.48
CA ARG A 191 4.39 -21.12 20.23
C ARG A 191 3.95 -21.50 18.82
N LYS A 192 2.88 -22.30 18.76
CA LYS A 192 2.04 -22.43 17.57
C LYS A 192 1.18 -21.17 17.41
N ILE A 193 0.95 -20.74 16.18
CA ILE A 193 0.05 -19.64 15.84
C ILE A 193 -1.35 -20.18 15.54
N ASP A 194 -2.33 -19.52 16.13
CA ASP A 194 -3.75 -19.78 15.93
C ASP A 194 -4.50 -18.43 15.99
N PHE A 195 -4.71 -17.84 14.81
CA PHE A 195 -5.30 -16.52 14.68
C PHE A 195 -6.82 -16.59 14.67
N THR A 196 -7.43 -15.57 15.28
CA THR A 196 -8.86 -15.30 15.16
C THR A 196 -9.09 -13.91 14.58
N VAL A 197 -9.98 -13.79 13.61
CA VAL A 197 -10.29 -12.53 12.92
C VAL A 197 -11.75 -12.18 13.11
N HIS A 198 -12.04 -10.92 13.42
CA HIS A 198 -13.40 -10.39 13.48
C HIS A 198 -13.51 -9.13 12.63
N LEU A 199 -14.40 -9.17 11.64
CA LEU A 199 -14.76 -8.02 10.82
C LEU A 199 -15.89 -7.26 11.51
N LEU A 200 -15.55 -6.16 12.19
CA LEU A 200 -16.47 -5.42 13.07
C LEU A 200 -17.65 -4.78 12.35
N SER A 201 -17.46 -4.49 11.07
CA SER A 201 -18.51 -4.19 10.12
C SER A 201 -17.97 -4.50 8.73
N GLY A 202 -18.71 -5.21 7.90
CA GLY A 202 -18.30 -5.59 6.55
C GLY A 202 -19.28 -5.15 5.47
N SER A 203 -20.27 -4.34 5.83
CA SER A 203 -21.32 -3.95 4.88
C SER A 203 -20.81 -2.89 3.92
N TYR A 204 -21.22 -3.01 2.65
CA TYR A 204 -20.97 -2.01 1.62
C TYR A 204 -21.39 -0.60 2.07
N MET A 205 -22.50 -0.49 2.80
CA MET A 205 -23.00 0.79 3.31
C MET A 205 -22.03 1.48 4.28
N GLU A 206 -21.30 0.74 5.12
CA GLU A 206 -20.32 1.34 6.02
C GLU A 206 -19.07 1.82 5.28
N TYR A 207 -18.66 1.14 4.19
CA TYR A 207 -17.58 1.65 3.33
C TYR A 207 -18.01 2.95 2.64
N ALA A 208 -19.21 2.99 2.07
CA ALA A 208 -19.76 4.20 1.45
C ALA A 208 -19.83 5.35 2.47
N ARG A 209 -20.39 5.12 3.67
CA ARG A 209 -20.43 6.12 4.76
C ARG A 209 -19.04 6.60 5.19
N ALA A 210 -18.06 5.69 5.30
CA ALA A 210 -16.69 6.07 5.63
C ALA A 210 -16.06 6.94 4.54
N THR A 211 -16.39 6.67 3.27
CA THR A 211 -15.90 7.44 2.12
C THR A 211 -16.55 8.82 2.08
N GLN A 212 -17.86 8.90 2.31
CA GLN A 212 -18.59 10.15 2.43
C GLN A 212 -18.00 11.04 3.53
N HIS A 213 -17.85 10.53 4.75
CA HIS A 213 -17.26 11.30 5.84
C HIS A 213 -15.80 11.69 5.59
N TRP A 214 -15.05 10.87 4.85
CA TRP A 214 -13.72 11.22 4.39
C TRP A 214 -13.75 12.42 3.44
N TRP A 215 -14.69 12.47 2.50
CA TRP A 215 -14.83 13.61 1.60
C TRP A 215 -15.38 14.84 2.32
N ASP A 216 -16.35 14.69 3.23
CA ASP A 216 -16.84 15.77 4.09
C ASP A 216 -15.68 16.42 4.86
N HIS A 217 -14.72 15.63 5.33
CA HIS A 217 -13.52 16.15 5.99
C HIS A 217 -12.65 17.00 5.04
N VAL A 218 -12.51 16.58 3.79
CA VAL A 218 -11.78 17.33 2.76
C VAL A 218 -12.45 18.67 2.49
N ASP A 219 -13.76 18.66 2.26
CA ASP A 219 -14.58 19.85 1.98
C ASP A 219 -14.55 20.83 3.16
N THR A 220 -14.77 20.34 4.38
CA THR A 220 -14.76 21.18 5.60
C THR A 220 -13.38 21.72 5.98
N THR A 221 -12.29 21.07 5.55
CA THR A 221 -10.92 21.54 5.82
C THR A 221 -10.56 22.74 4.93
N LEU A 222 -11.19 22.88 3.77
CA LEU A 222 -10.91 23.93 2.78
C LEU A 222 -12.19 24.73 2.47
N PRO A 223 -12.78 25.44 3.46
CA PRO A 223 -14.08 26.12 3.31
C PRO A 223 -14.08 27.23 2.24
N GLU A 224 -12.91 27.74 1.86
CA GLU A 224 -12.74 28.71 0.79
C GLU A 224 -12.88 28.11 -0.62
N ILE A 225 -12.80 26.79 -0.75
CA ILE A 225 -12.96 26.07 -2.01
C ILE A 225 -14.35 25.42 -2.05
N LYS A 226 -15.23 26.00 -2.85
CA LYS A 226 -16.51 25.36 -3.19
C LYS A 226 -16.30 24.31 -4.28
N PHE A 227 -16.04 23.06 -3.91
CA PHE A 227 -15.73 21.99 -4.86
C PHE A 227 -16.84 21.75 -5.89
N ILE A 228 -18.10 21.89 -5.49
CA ILE A 228 -19.27 21.73 -6.37
C ILE A 228 -19.32 22.75 -7.53
N ASP A 229 -18.62 23.88 -7.39
CA ASP A 229 -18.56 24.93 -8.41
C ASP A 229 -17.29 24.82 -9.30
N ARG A 230 -16.44 23.83 -9.03
CA ARG A 230 -15.08 23.74 -9.59
C ARG A 230 -14.96 22.54 -10.53
N PRO A 231 -14.46 22.72 -11.75
CA PRO A 231 -14.04 21.60 -12.58
C PRO A 231 -12.81 20.91 -11.97
N VAL A 232 -12.74 19.59 -12.05
CA VAL A 232 -11.71 18.78 -11.42
C VAL A 232 -11.05 17.83 -12.41
N TYR A 233 -9.72 17.76 -12.35
CA TYR A 233 -8.95 16.64 -12.89
C TYR A 233 -8.64 15.69 -11.74
N PHE A 234 -9.22 14.50 -11.78
CA PHE A 234 -8.99 13.47 -10.78
C PHE A 234 -7.69 12.74 -11.09
N VAL A 235 -6.82 12.60 -10.10
CA VAL A 235 -5.58 11.83 -10.20
C VAL A 235 -5.51 10.83 -9.06
N SER A 236 -5.25 9.57 -9.38
CA SER A 236 -4.91 8.54 -8.39
C SER A 236 -3.44 8.18 -8.59
N SER A 237 -2.57 8.66 -7.71
CA SER A 237 -1.11 8.49 -7.80
C SER A 237 -0.44 8.57 -6.44
N ASN A 238 0.87 8.32 -6.37
CA ASN A 238 1.59 8.55 -5.12
C ASN A 238 1.61 10.06 -4.78
N SER A 239 1.41 10.42 -3.51
CA SER A 239 1.36 11.83 -3.05
C SER A 239 2.62 12.66 -3.33
N HIS A 240 3.75 12.03 -3.65
CA HIS A 240 4.98 12.75 -4.00
C HIS A 240 5.15 12.96 -5.50
N SER A 241 4.49 12.18 -6.36
CA SER A 241 4.75 12.18 -7.80
C SER A 241 4.47 13.54 -8.44
N LEU A 242 3.25 14.06 -8.28
CA LEU A 242 2.89 15.37 -8.85
C LEU A 242 3.65 16.51 -8.17
N VAL A 243 3.77 16.47 -6.84
CA VAL A 243 4.42 17.52 -6.07
C VAL A 243 5.88 17.67 -6.45
N ASN A 244 6.61 16.56 -6.65
CA ASN A 244 8.00 16.60 -7.09
C ASN A 244 8.13 17.27 -8.47
N LEU A 245 7.25 16.94 -9.41
CA LEU A 245 7.24 17.53 -10.76
C LEU A 245 6.88 19.02 -10.74
N ILE A 246 5.87 19.40 -9.95
CA ILE A 246 5.39 20.79 -9.88
C ILE A 246 6.42 21.68 -9.20
N THR A 247 6.93 21.25 -8.04
CA THR A 247 7.84 22.06 -7.23
C THR A 247 9.27 22.07 -7.78
N ARG A 248 9.69 21.00 -8.47
CA ARG A 248 11.08 20.77 -8.89
C ARG A 248 12.07 20.90 -7.73
N PHE A 249 11.61 20.65 -6.50
CA PHE A 249 12.35 20.91 -5.27
C PHE A 249 13.74 20.24 -5.28
N ALA A 250 13.80 18.97 -5.69
CA ALA A 250 15.04 18.20 -5.67
C ALA A 250 16.12 18.75 -6.63
N LEU A 251 15.71 19.37 -7.74
CA LEU A 251 16.64 20.02 -8.68
C LEU A 251 17.13 21.36 -8.13
N ASN A 252 16.24 22.15 -7.55
CA ASN A 252 16.60 23.47 -7.00
C ASN A 252 17.50 23.37 -5.75
N HIS A 253 17.46 22.23 -5.05
CA HIS A 253 18.22 21.96 -3.83
C HIS A 253 19.23 20.82 -4.01
N GLU A 254 19.65 20.58 -5.25
CA GLU A 254 20.49 19.45 -5.60
C GLU A 254 21.80 19.40 -4.80
N LYS A 255 22.48 20.54 -4.66
CA LYS A 255 23.77 20.63 -3.96
C LYS A 255 23.67 20.08 -2.54
N GLU A 256 22.65 20.51 -1.80
CA GLU A 256 22.41 20.07 -0.42
C GLU A 256 22.09 18.57 -0.36
N ILE A 257 21.28 18.07 -1.30
CA ILE A 257 20.89 16.66 -1.38
C ILE A 257 22.10 15.76 -1.70
N ILE A 258 22.99 16.18 -2.60
CA ILE A 258 24.20 15.44 -2.96
C ILE A 258 25.21 15.47 -1.79
N GLU A 259 25.37 16.61 -1.12
CA GLU A 259 26.21 16.69 0.07
C GLU A 259 25.73 15.71 1.15
N ASP A 260 24.42 15.60 1.38
CA ASP A 260 23.84 14.64 2.31
C ASP A 260 24.08 13.18 1.89
N LEU A 261 24.01 12.89 0.59
CA LEU A 261 24.35 11.56 0.05
C LEU A 261 25.78 11.17 0.43
N TYR A 262 26.77 12.03 0.17
CA TYR A 262 28.16 11.73 0.49
C TYR A 262 28.42 11.69 2.00
N LYS A 263 27.77 12.56 2.80
CA LYS A 263 27.82 12.51 4.28
C LYS A 263 27.25 11.20 4.83
N SER A 264 26.25 10.61 4.17
CA SER A 264 25.66 9.33 4.58
C SER A 264 26.61 8.13 4.48
N LYS A 265 27.71 8.25 3.71
CA LYS A 265 28.68 7.18 3.43
C LYS A 265 28.04 5.88 2.92
N ASN A 266 26.87 5.97 2.29
CA ASN A 266 26.19 4.81 1.73
C ASN A 266 26.79 4.49 0.35
N GLU A 267 27.81 3.61 0.33
CA GLU A 267 28.54 3.24 -0.88
C GLU A 267 27.62 2.76 -2.02
N THR A 268 26.56 2.02 -1.71
CA THR A 268 25.61 1.55 -2.72
C THR A 268 24.94 2.72 -3.46
N LEU A 269 24.52 3.76 -2.73
CA LEU A 269 23.85 4.91 -3.33
C LEU A 269 24.83 5.86 -4.02
N ILE A 270 26.03 6.00 -3.46
CA ILE A 270 27.11 6.79 -4.07
C ILE A 270 27.50 6.18 -5.42
N ASN A 271 27.76 4.88 -5.46
CA ASN A 271 28.09 4.17 -6.70
C ASN A 271 26.96 4.27 -7.74
N LEU A 272 25.70 4.22 -7.30
CA LEU A 272 24.55 4.39 -8.17
C LEU A 272 24.46 5.81 -8.73
N TRP A 273 24.70 6.84 -7.90
CA TRP A 273 24.75 8.23 -8.34
C TRP A 273 25.82 8.45 -9.40
N GLU A 274 27.05 8.00 -9.13
CA GLU A 274 28.19 8.14 -10.04
C GLU A 274 27.97 7.40 -11.37
N LYS A 275 27.24 6.28 -11.34
CA LYS A 275 26.84 5.57 -12.55
C LYS A 275 25.82 6.38 -13.36
N ILE A 276 24.78 6.91 -12.72
CA ILE A 276 23.74 7.72 -13.37
C ILE A 276 24.34 8.98 -14.01
N GLU A 277 25.28 9.64 -13.34
CA GLU A 277 25.99 10.81 -13.87
C GLU A 277 26.79 10.49 -15.14
N LYS A 278 27.28 9.26 -15.30
CA LYS A 278 28.02 8.81 -16.50
C LYS A 278 27.12 8.40 -17.66
N GLU A 279 25.89 7.95 -17.40
CA GLU A 279 24.98 7.36 -18.40
C GLU A 279 24.08 8.39 -19.13
N ALA A 280 24.27 9.70 -18.89
CA ALA A 280 23.72 10.82 -19.67
C ALA A 280 22.19 10.91 -19.86
N SER A 281 21.38 10.20 -19.05
CA SER A 281 19.92 10.37 -19.05
C SER A 281 19.48 11.36 -17.97
N GLY A 282 19.10 12.57 -18.38
CA GLY A 282 18.60 13.62 -17.47
C GLY A 282 17.38 13.20 -16.64
N VAL A 283 16.54 12.30 -17.18
CA VAL A 283 15.34 11.78 -16.49
C VAL A 283 15.72 10.85 -15.34
N ALA A 284 16.67 9.94 -15.57
CA ALA A 284 17.14 9.02 -14.53
C ALA A 284 17.78 9.78 -13.35
N ARG A 285 18.50 10.85 -13.67
CA ARG A 285 19.11 11.78 -12.71
C ARG A 285 18.07 12.47 -11.84
N GLU A 286 17.06 13.10 -12.44
CA GLU A 286 16.02 13.81 -11.70
C GLU A 286 15.21 12.87 -10.78
N TYR A 287 14.87 11.67 -11.27
CA TYR A 287 14.19 10.67 -10.44
C TYR A 287 15.05 10.21 -9.25
N PHE A 288 16.35 10.04 -9.47
CA PHE A 288 17.25 9.68 -8.38
C PHE A 288 17.41 10.81 -7.36
N LEU A 289 17.50 12.07 -7.79
CA LEU A 289 17.50 13.23 -6.91
C LEU A 289 16.20 13.33 -6.10
N CYS A 290 15.04 13.08 -6.73
CA CYS A 290 13.76 13.00 -6.01
C CYS A 290 13.79 11.91 -4.93
N TYR A 291 14.34 10.74 -5.24
CA TYR A 291 14.51 9.66 -4.26
C TYR A 291 15.44 10.06 -3.10
N LEU A 292 16.58 10.71 -3.39
CA LEU A 292 17.52 11.19 -2.37
C LEU A 292 16.92 12.29 -1.51
N SER A 293 16.14 13.21 -2.10
CA SER A 293 15.50 14.32 -1.38
C SER A 293 14.64 13.84 -0.23
N LYS A 294 13.98 12.68 -0.37
CA LYS A 294 13.22 12.03 0.71
C LYS A 294 14.07 11.76 1.96
N LYS A 295 15.35 11.41 1.78
CA LYS A 295 16.28 11.14 2.89
C LYS A 295 16.73 12.44 3.55
N SER A 296 17.13 13.44 2.76
CA SER A 296 17.50 14.77 3.25
C SER A 296 16.36 15.43 4.02
N LEU A 297 15.14 15.38 3.49
CA LEU A 297 13.93 15.91 4.16
C LEU A 297 13.64 15.20 5.49
N ARG A 298 14.01 13.93 5.67
CA ARG A 298 13.83 13.26 6.98
C ARG A 298 14.80 13.75 8.04
N GLN A 299 15.92 14.34 7.64
CA GLN A 299 17.01 14.73 8.54
C GLN A 299 17.06 16.25 8.77
N SER A 300 16.51 17.05 7.85
CA SER A 300 16.59 18.50 7.87
C SER A 300 15.22 19.17 8.01
N ASN A 301 14.96 19.73 9.20
CA ASN A 301 13.79 20.59 9.43
C ASN A 301 13.80 21.84 8.54
N HIS A 302 14.98 22.36 8.22
CA HIS A 302 15.13 23.51 7.35
C HIS A 302 14.64 23.23 5.92
N LEU A 303 15.05 22.10 5.33
CA LEU A 303 14.58 21.69 4.00
C LEU A 303 13.06 21.43 3.98
N ASN A 304 12.49 20.88 5.07
CA ASN A 304 11.04 20.73 5.19
C ASN A 304 10.31 22.08 5.18
N GLN A 305 10.84 23.09 5.88
CA GLN A 305 10.25 24.43 5.89
C GLN A 305 10.30 25.07 4.50
N ILE A 306 11.42 24.94 3.79
CA ILE A 306 11.55 25.43 2.41
C ILE A 306 10.53 24.75 1.49
N LYS A 307 10.46 23.41 1.52
CA LYS A 307 9.51 22.64 0.72
C LYS A 307 8.06 23.02 1.01
N SER A 308 7.70 23.15 2.29
CA SER A 308 6.34 23.53 2.71
C SER A 308 5.98 24.96 2.27
N SER A 309 6.93 25.89 2.34
CA SER A 309 6.76 27.26 1.85
C SER A 309 6.55 27.29 0.33
N LEU A 310 7.32 26.51 -0.42
CA LEU A 310 7.18 26.38 -1.87
C LEU A 310 5.83 25.77 -2.27
N GLU A 311 5.41 24.70 -1.60
CA GLU A 311 4.09 24.09 -1.79
C GLU A 311 2.97 25.10 -1.52
N SER A 312 3.06 25.84 -0.41
CA SER A 312 2.09 26.89 -0.05
C SER A 312 2.04 28.02 -1.07
N LYS A 313 3.19 28.47 -1.59
CA LYS A 313 3.28 29.48 -2.65
C LYS A 313 2.57 29.04 -3.93
N LEU A 314 2.67 27.76 -4.26
CA LEU A 314 2.01 27.14 -5.41
C LEU A 314 0.57 26.69 -5.10
N GLY A 315 0.06 26.95 -3.88
CA GLY A 315 -1.29 26.59 -3.47
C GLY A 315 -1.54 25.09 -3.35
N ILE A 316 -0.48 24.27 -3.22
CA ILE A 316 -0.60 22.82 -3.02
C ILE A 316 -1.04 22.59 -1.57
N MET A 317 -2.20 21.98 -1.39
CA MET A 317 -2.76 21.67 -0.08
C MET A 317 -2.82 20.16 0.10
N THR A 318 -2.17 19.62 1.13
CA THR A 318 -2.23 18.19 1.46
C THR A 318 -3.08 18.00 2.72
N ILE A 319 -4.14 17.21 2.60
CA ILE A 319 -5.06 16.86 3.66
C ILE A 319 -4.77 15.41 4.07
N PRO A 320 -4.18 15.18 5.26
CA PRO A 320 -3.83 13.85 5.69
C PRO A 320 -5.05 13.04 6.13
N ALA A 321 -5.00 11.74 5.90
CA ALA A 321 -5.98 10.80 6.41
C ALA A 321 -5.97 10.75 7.95
N ARG A 322 -7.12 11.04 8.59
CA ARG A 322 -7.23 10.97 10.06
C ARG A 322 -8.17 9.87 10.55
N HIS A 323 -9.47 10.09 10.44
CA HIS A 323 -10.47 9.33 11.21
C HIS A 323 -11.35 8.38 10.38
N TYR A 324 -11.38 8.57 9.06
CA TYR A 324 -12.29 7.88 8.15
C TYR A 324 -11.52 6.89 7.29
N LEU A 325 -11.24 7.23 6.03
CA LEU A 325 -10.38 6.44 5.15
C LEU A 325 -8.90 6.83 5.31
N ASP A 326 -8.03 5.83 5.24
CA ASP A 326 -6.55 5.97 5.28
C ASP A 326 -5.97 6.39 3.92
N ILE A 327 -6.55 7.44 3.31
CA ILE A 327 -6.21 7.97 1.99
C ILE A 327 -6.00 9.48 2.09
N ASP A 328 -4.77 9.92 1.82
CA ASP A 328 -4.45 11.36 1.77
C ASP A 328 -5.01 11.98 0.49
N VAL A 329 -5.37 13.27 0.58
CA VAL A 329 -5.83 14.08 -0.56
C VAL A 329 -4.93 15.27 -0.77
N GLN A 330 -4.61 15.56 -2.03
CA GLN A 330 -3.90 16.76 -2.43
C GLN A 330 -4.77 17.57 -3.38
N ILE A 331 -4.96 18.84 -3.05
CA ILE A 331 -5.69 19.81 -3.86
C ILE A 331 -4.68 20.77 -4.46
N ILE A 332 -4.65 20.84 -5.79
CA ILE A 332 -3.67 21.63 -6.54
C ILE A 332 -4.42 22.54 -7.54
N PRO A 333 -4.46 23.85 -7.31
CA PRO A 333 -5.11 24.78 -8.23
C PRO A 333 -4.35 24.89 -9.55
N LEU A 334 -5.04 24.65 -10.67
CA LEU A 334 -4.40 24.68 -11.99
C LEU A 334 -3.83 26.08 -12.32
N ALA A 335 -4.48 27.13 -11.84
CA ALA A 335 -4.04 28.52 -11.98
C ALA A 335 -2.67 28.84 -11.37
N LYS A 336 -2.19 28.03 -10.42
CA LYS A 336 -0.88 28.24 -9.79
C LYS A 336 0.25 27.54 -10.54
N LEU A 337 -0.06 26.64 -11.47
CA LEU A 337 0.97 25.91 -12.23
C LEU A 337 1.78 26.82 -13.17
N ALA A 338 1.27 27.97 -13.58
CA ALA A 338 2.03 28.96 -14.34
C ALA A 338 3.27 29.49 -13.58
N GLN A 339 3.29 29.38 -12.25
CA GLN A 339 4.41 29.79 -11.39
C GLN A 339 5.30 28.62 -10.98
N SER A 340 4.99 27.42 -11.46
CA SER A 340 5.72 26.18 -11.17
C SER A 340 6.88 25.98 -12.15
N GLY A 341 7.74 25.00 -11.87
CA GLY A 341 8.82 24.65 -12.80
C GLY A 341 8.39 23.71 -13.95
N LEU A 342 7.08 23.58 -14.20
CA LEU A 342 6.54 22.72 -15.26
C LEU A 342 6.65 23.32 -16.67
N ALA A 343 6.66 24.63 -16.82
CA ALA A 343 6.68 25.27 -18.14
C ALA A 343 7.91 24.82 -18.95
N ASP A 344 9.08 24.81 -18.31
CA ASP A 344 10.35 24.36 -18.91
C ASP A 344 10.34 22.85 -19.18
N LEU A 345 9.79 22.05 -18.26
CA LEU A 345 9.72 20.59 -18.39
C LEU A 345 8.83 20.16 -19.57
N LEU A 346 7.66 20.79 -19.70
CA LEU A 346 6.69 20.47 -20.73
C LEU A 346 6.97 21.18 -22.06
N ASN A 347 7.86 22.18 -22.06
CA ASN A 347 8.07 23.09 -23.18
C ASN A 347 6.76 23.72 -23.67
N LEU A 348 5.96 24.23 -22.72
CA LEU A 348 4.63 24.82 -22.96
C LEU A 348 4.46 26.13 -22.21
N ASP A 349 3.79 27.11 -22.83
CA ASP A 349 3.34 28.31 -22.13
C ASP A 349 2.15 27.97 -21.22
N LEU A 350 2.37 28.09 -19.91
CA LEU A 350 1.36 27.83 -18.89
C LEU A 350 0.60 29.08 -18.45
N LYS A 351 0.92 30.27 -18.98
CA LYS A 351 0.19 31.52 -18.67
C LYS A 351 -1.33 31.40 -18.86
N PRO A 352 -1.87 30.72 -19.91
CA PRO A 352 -3.32 30.56 -20.04
C PRO A 352 -4.00 29.88 -18.86
N LEU A 353 -3.25 29.15 -18.03
CA LEU A 353 -3.79 28.49 -16.85
C LEU A 353 -4.14 29.48 -15.73
N THR A 354 -3.56 30.69 -15.68
CA THR A 354 -3.73 31.62 -14.53
C THR A 354 -5.18 31.99 -14.23
N ASP A 355 -6.05 31.97 -15.23
CA ASP A 355 -7.47 32.27 -15.10
C ASP A 355 -8.33 31.01 -14.87
N SER A 356 -7.71 29.84 -14.84
CA SER A 356 -8.39 28.56 -14.67
C SER A 356 -8.99 28.44 -13.28
N LYS A 357 -10.27 28.07 -13.24
CA LYS A 357 -10.95 27.71 -11.99
C LYS A 357 -10.75 26.24 -11.62
N SER A 358 -10.11 25.45 -12.47
CA SER A 358 -9.99 24.01 -12.30
C SER A 358 -9.01 23.62 -11.19
N LEU A 359 -9.30 22.48 -10.56
CA LEU A 359 -8.44 21.88 -9.54
C LEU A 359 -7.94 20.52 -10.02
N ILE A 360 -6.74 20.14 -9.63
CA ILE A 360 -6.30 18.75 -9.62
C ILE A 360 -6.58 18.22 -8.22
N VAL A 361 -7.35 17.12 -8.14
CA VAL A 361 -7.60 16.38 -6.90
C VAL A 361 -6.82 15.08 -7.01
N ASN A 362 -5.67 15.01 -6.35
CA ASN A 362 -4.84 13.82 -6.29
C ASN A 362 -5.10 13.04 -5.00
N ILE A 363 -5.28 11.73 -5.11
CA ILE A 363 -5.46 10.84 -3.95
C ILE A 363 -4.32 9.83 -3.87
N ASP A 364 -3.96 9.41 -2.66
CA ASP A 364 -2.88 8.44 -2.44
C ASP A 364 -3.27 7.00 -2.81
N TYR A 365 -3.25 6.76 -4.13
CA TYR A 365 -3.33 5.49 -4.86
C TYR A 365 -4.06 4.32 -4.16
N PRO A 366 -5.37 4.44 -3.86
CA PRO A 366 -6.16 3.28 -3.49
C PRO A 366 -6.33 2.35 -4.70
N LEU A 367 -6.50 1.06 -4.43
CA LEU A 367 -6.69 0.02 -5.45
C LEU A 367 -8.09 -0.60 -5.37
N GLY A 368 -8.52 -1.20 -6.47
CA GLY A 368 -9.73 -2.01 -6.53
C GLY A 368 -10.96 -1.23 -6.07
N TRP A 369 -11.73 -1.83 -5.15
CA TRP A 369 -13.02 -1.30 -4.74
C TRP A 369 -12.92 0.04 -3.98
N ALA A 370 -11.83 0.28 -3.25
CA ALA A 370 -11.60 1.58 -2.59
C ALA A 370 -11.51 2.72 -3.63
N ALA A 371 -10.79 2.49 -4.73
CA ALA A 371 -10.64 3.49 -5.79
C ALA A 371 -11.99 3.85 -6.43
N TYR A 372 -12.84 2.84 -6.66
CA TYR A 372 -14.19 3.05 -7.18
C TYR A 372 -15.06 3.89 -6.24
N GLN A 373 -15.07 3.58 -4.95
CA GLN A 373 -15.86 4.34 -3.95
C GLN A 373 -15.38 5.79 -3.86
N VAL A 374 -14.06 6.00 -3.77
CA VAL A 374 -13.48 7.34 -3.67
C VAL A 374 -13.79 8.17 -4.91
N LEU A 375 -13.61 7.61 -6.11
CA LEU A 375 -13.92 8.33 -7.35
C LEU A 375 -15.42 8.66 -7.45
N THR A 376 -16.28 7.75 -7.03
CA THR A 376 -17.74 7.97 -7.00
C THR A 376 -18.09 9.11 -6.06
N GLU A 377 -17.56 9.11 -4.84
CA GLU A 377 -17.80 10.16 -3.84
C GLU A 377 -17.31 11.53 -4.33
N ILE A 378 -16.09 11.60 -4.87
CA ILE A 378 -15.56 12.83 -5.45
C ILE A 378 -16.47 13.29 -6.60
N GLY A 379 -16.83 12.40 -7.52
CA GLY A 379 -17.67 12.73 -8.67
C GLY A 379 -19.06 13.24 -8.32
N GLN A 380 -19.61 12.88 -7.16
CA GLN A 380 -20.89 13.38 -6.67
C GLN A 380 -20.80 14.77 -6.02
N ASN A 381 -19.61 15.16 -5.55
CA ASN A 381 -19.44 16.37 -4.73
C ASN A 381 -18.55 17.45 -5.37
N VAL A 382 -18.14 17.26 -6.63
CA VAL A 382 -17.39 18.26 -7.42
C VAL A 382 -18.22 18.73 -8.63
N GLY A 383 -17.89 19.87 -9.21
CA GLY A 383 -18.66 20.43 -10.32
C GLY A 383 -18.66 19.57 -11.58
N LYS A 384 -17.49 19.38 -12.20
CA LYS A 384 -17.36 18.47 -13.36
C LYS A 384 -15.99 17.82 -13.36
N ILE A 385 -15.96 16.49 -13.49
CA ILE A 385 -14.72 15.77 -13.77
C ILE A 385 -14.36 15.98 -15.25
N LEU A 386 -13.23 16.66 -15.49
CA LEU A 386 -12.70 16.93 -16.82
C LEU A 386 -11.73 15.86 -17.32
N GLY A 387 -11.13 15.11 -16.41
CA GLY A 387 -10.21 14.01 -16.73
C GLY A 387 -9.95 13.13 -15.52
N ILE A 388 -9.66 11.85 -15.78
CA ILE A 388 -9.35 10.83 -14.78
C ILE A 388 -8.00 10.24 -15.16
N TYR A 389 -7.01 10.38 -14.29
CA TYR A 389 -5.66 9.86 -14.48
C TYR A 389 -5.35 8.88 -13.36
N VAL A 390 -4.96 7.66 -13.72
CA VAL A 390 -4.63 6.62 -12.74
C VAL A 390 -3.23 6.13 -13.03
N MET A 391 -2.30 6.39 -12.12
CA MET A 391 -0.94 5.85 -12.19
C MET A 391 -0.96 4.43 -11.66
N GLY A 392 -0.59 3.43 -12.47
CA GLY A 392 -0.71 2.02 -12.12
C GLY A 392 0.61 1.31 -11.87
N LYS A 393 0.60 0.22 -11.11
CA LYS A 393 1.61 -0.85 -11.28
C LYS A 393 0.99 -1.92 -12.17
N ALA A 394 1.65 -2.21 -13.28
CA ALA A 394 1.26 -3.30 -14.17
C ALA A 394 2.30 -4.42 -14.11
N ALA A 395 1.82 -5.66 -14.04
CA ALA A 395 2.64 -6.79 -14.48
C ALA A 395 2.63 -6.80 -16.01
N THR A 396 3.78 -7.07 -16.60
CA THR A 396 3.97 -7.02 -18.05
C THR A 396 4.75 -8.25 -18.49
N LEU A 397 4.40 -8.79 -19.66
CA LEU A 397 5.11 -9.90 -20.28
C LEU A 397 6.31 -9.43 -21.11
N ASN A 398 6.24 -8.21 -21.65
CA ASN A 398 7.14 -7.75 -22.72
C ASN A 398 7.82 -6.41 -22.41
N ALA A 399 7.82 -5.95 -21.16
CA ALA A 399 8.45 -4.67 -20.78
C ALA A 399 9.52 -4.89 -19.70
N GLN A 400 10.49 -3.98 -19.64
CA GLN A 400 11.55 -3.97 -18.65
C GLN A 400 11.17 -3.13 -17.42
N VAL A 401 11.89 -3.33 -16.33
CA VAL A 401 11.73 -2.51 -15.13
C VAL A 401 12.08 -1.06 -15.48
N GLY A 402 11.11 -0.17 -15.31
CA GLY A 402 11.24 1.26 -15.64
C GLY A 402 10.44 1.70 -16.86
N ASP A 403 9.92 0.75 -17.65
CA ASP A 403 9.06 1.08 -18.79
C ASP A 403 7.74 1.71 -18.33
N ILE A 404 7.36 2.79 -19.02
CA ILE A 404 6.07 3.45 -18.83
C ILE A 404 5.11 2.90 -19.87
N LEU A 405 4.05 2.25 -19.41
CA LEU A 405 3.02 1.67 -20.27
C LEU A 405 1.79 2.57 -20.28
N LEU A 406 1.37 2.99 -21.47
CA LEU A 406 0.11 3.69 -21.69
C LEU A 406 -0.90 2.71 -22.33
N PRO A 407 -1.89 2.20 -21.58
CA PRO A 407 -2.84 1.26 -22.14
C PRO A 407 -3.76 1.97 -23.14
N THR A 408 -3.84 1.43 -24.35
CA THR A 408 -4.83 1.86 -25.37
C THR A 408 -6.14 1.09 -25.24
N THR A 409 -6.18 0.05 -24.42
CA THR A 409 -7.37 -0.78 -24.21
C THR A 409 -7.38 -1.30 -22.77
N VAL A 410 -8.55 -1.26 -22.15
CA VAL A 410 -8.81 -1.81 -20.81
C VAL A 410 -9.85 -2.89 -20.92
N PHE A 411 -9.52 -4.09 -20.44
CA PHE A 411 -10.47 -5.18 -20.29
C PHE A 411 -10.94 -5.24 -18.83
N ASP A 412 -12.23 -5.06 -18.60
CA ASP A 412 -12.84 -5.22 -17.28
C ASP A 412 -13.28 -6.67 -17.09
N VAL A 413 -12.58 -7.38 -16.21
CA VAL A 413 -12.84 -8.79 -15.92
C VAL A 413 -14.20 -9.02 -15.26
N HIS A 414 -14.76 -8.03 -14.57
CA HIS A 414 -16.04 -8.14 -13.88
C HIS A 414 -17.22 -7.98 -14.83
N THR A 415 -17.18 -6.94 -15.67
CA THR A 415 -18.26 -6.69 -16.64
C THR A 415 -18.06 -7.43 -17.97
N LYS A 416 -16.88 -8.00 -18.20
CA LYS A 416 -16.44 -8.60 -19.47
C LYS A 416 -16.41 -7.61 -20.63
N ASN A 417 -16.42 -6.31 -20.34
CA ASN A 417 -16.35 -5.25 -21.33
C ASN A 417 -14.91 -4.90 -21.69
N THR A 418 -14.72 -4.47 -22.94
CA THR A 418 -13.46 -3.93 -23.44
C THR A 418 -13.66 -2.46 -23.77
N TYR A 419 -12.85 -1.60 -23.19
CA TYR A 419 -12.87 -0.15 -23.41
C TYR A 419 -11.61 0.25 -24.18
N ALA A 420 -11.78 0.89 -25.33
CA ALA A 420 -10.67 1.53 -26.03
C ALA A 420 -10.43 2.92 -25.44
N ILE A 421 -9.19 3.21 -25.06
CA ILE A 421 -8.75 4.54 -24.62
C ILE A 421 -8.15 5.21 -25.86
N ARG A 422 -8.76 6.32 -26.28
CA ARG A 422 -8.31 7.12 -27.43
C ARG A 422 -7.47 8.30 -26.98
#